data_AF-A0A9J6EAF3-F1
#
_entry.id   AF-A0A9J6EAF3-F1
#
_cell.length_a   1.000
_cell.length_b   1.000
_cell.length_c   1.000
_cell.angle_alpha   90.00
_cell.angle_beta   90.00
_cell.angle_gamma   90.00
#
_symmetry.space_group_name_H-M   'P 1'
#
loop_
_entity.id
_entity.type
_entity.pdbx_description
1 polymer ?
#
loop_
_entity_poly.entity_id
_entity_poly.type
_entity_poly.pdbx_seq_one_letter_code
_entity_poly.pdbx_strand_id
1 'polypeptide(L)'
;MMAPTPVEGFALVRCIMRSDAQLWKTARAQWHQILIGGMLMDGRCKQDFARAFTRDYPDLLKEFVADDHEHPVSITSLSVQIFTVPTLAHLLVAEEDAIAVLLRAFLSECEKHRNPEGRLAFERNHANVAFRRAQFVLYDLRYILSVPPDVWTDKLRKGFLYGISSLLNLLTWMQGMDSVVRQVGQHVEFEAEWETGINIQLKLAPVVALALEWCSRDREVAIKALRKALRALEGAQGHMTAVGRELADHSASCVDYDVSTGPVSIHLPLSRFVAGLLLCLDRFGLGYDSHEFQFRGKPTPEQLMELPLRTQVGR
;
A
#
# COMPACT_ATOMS: atom_id res chain seq x y z
N MET A 1 23.75 29.17 15.87
CA MET A 1 22.49 28.91 16.60
C MET A 1 21.41 29.76 15.94
N MET A 2 20.79 29.26 14.86
CA MET A 2 19.67 29.96 14.24
C MET A 2 18.43 29.60 15.06
N ALA A 3 17.79 30.60 15.64
CA ALA A 3 16.46 30.42 16.20
C ALA A 3 15.53 29.93 15.09
N PRO A 4 14.68 28.91 15.32
CA PRO A 4 13.64 28.59 14.37
C PRO A 4 12.73 29.82 14.29
N THR A 5 12.73 30.47 13.13
CA THR A 5 11.73 31.48 12.80
C THR A 5 10.36 30.82 12.93
N PRO A 6 9.42 31.38 13.70
CA PRO A 6 8.07 30.87 13.74
C PRO A 6 7.52 30.99 12.31
N VAL A 7 7.29 29.85 11.67
CA VAL A 7 6.59 29.81 10.39
C VAL A 7 5.20 30.36 10.68
N GLU A 8 4.87 31.51 10.12
CA GLU A 8 3.56 32.14 10.27
C GLU A 8 2.45 31.12 9.99
N GLY A 9 1.56 30.90 10.97
CA GLY A 9 0.27 30.24 10.75
C GLY A 9 0.06 28.82 11.25
N PHE A 10 1.03 28.17 11.91
CA PHE A 10 0.81 26.84 12.49
C PHE A 10 0.42 26.89 13.98
N ALA A 11 -0.66 26.21 14.36
CA ALA A 11 -1.02 26.00 15.76
C ALA A 11 0.18 25.38 16.50
N LEU A 12 0.46 25.83 17.74
CA LEU A 12 1.63 25.45 18.54
C LEU A 12 1.93 23.94 18.53
N VAL A 13 0.88 23.12 18.55
CA VAL A 13 0.98 21.66 18.49
C VAL A 13 1.70 21.13 17.25
N ARG A 14 1.49 21.75 16.08
CA ARG A 14 2.17 21.36 14.84
C ARG A 14 3.65 21.71 14.87
N CYS A 15 4.00 22.86 15.46
CA CYS A 15 5.39 23.24 15.68
C CYS A 15 6.11 22.23 16.58
N ILE A 16 5.43 21.77 17.65
CA ILE A 16 5.97 20.74 18.54
C ILE A 16 6.18 19.42 17.78
N MET A 17 5.19 18.95 17.02
CA MET A 17 5.31 17.70 16.26
C MET A 17 6.46 17.75 15.24
N ARG A 18 6.58 18.82 14.46
CA ARG A 18 7.64 19.03 13.46
C ARG A 18 9.03 19.32 14.05
N SER A 19 9.11 19.51 15.36
CA SER A 19 10.40 19.69 16.04
C SER A 19 10.84 18.42 16.75
N ASP A 20 10.02 17.36 16.76
CA ASP A 20 10.24 16.15 17.55
C ASP A 20 11.62 15.51 17.27
N ALA A 21 11.97 15.35 15.99
CA ALA A 21 13.24 14.76 15.59
C ALA A 21 14.48 15.53 16.10
N GLN A 22 14.33 16.83 16.39
CA GLN A 22 15.42 17.69 16.87
C GLN A 22 15.59 17.64 18.41
N LEU A 23 14.64 17.03 19.12
CA LEU A 23 14.66 16.95 20.58
C LEU A 23 15.41 15.71 21.07
N TRP A 24 16.08 15.83 22.22
CA TRP A 24 16.65 14.68 22.92
C TRP A 24 15.54 13.77 23.48
N LYS A 25 15.86 12.49 23.72
CA LYS A 25 14.93 11.45 24.20
C LYS A 25 14.08 11.87 25.40
N THR A 26 14.68 12.53 26.41
CA THR A 26 13.95 12.99 27.61
C THR A 26 12.88 14.05 27.29
N ALA A 27 13.14 14.99 26.38
CA ALA A 27 12.20 16.03 26.00
C ALA A 27 11.04 15.45 25.19
N ARG A 28 11.33 14.53 24.26
CA ARG A 28 10.28 13.77 23.55
C ARG A 28 9.39 13.00 24.53
N ALA A 29 9.99 12.34 25.51
CA ALA A 29 9.23 11.64 26.55
C ALA A 29 8.31 12.59 27.34
N GLN A 30 8.78 13.79 27.71
CA GLN A 30 7.92 14.79 28.36
C GLN A 30 6.78 15.26 27.43
N TRP A 31 7.07 15.52 26.16
CA TRP A 31 6.03 15.89 25.20
C TRP A 31 5.01 14.78 24.96
N HIS A 32 5.44 13.52 24.85
CA HIS A 32 4.54 12.38 24.79
C HIS A 32 3.62 12.33 26.01
N GLN A 33 4.14 12.51 27.23
CA GLN A 33 3.31 12.53 28.43
C GLN A 33 2.28 13.66 28.42
N ILE A 34 2.67 14.86 27.98
CA ILE A 34 1.76 16.02 27.89
C ILE A 34 0.68 15.79 26.82
N LEU A 35 1.07 15.30 25.63
CA LEU A 35 0.15 15.06 24.53
C LEU A 35 -0.84 13.93 24.87
N ILE A 36 -0.34 12.82 25.41
CA ILE A 36 -1.17 11.67 25.79
C ILE A 36 -2.07 12.04 26.97
N GLY A 37 -1.50 12.60 28.05
CA GLY A 37 -2.23 12.93 29.28
C GLY A 37 -3.15 14.13 29.17
N GLY A 38 -2.92 15.02 28.19
CA GLY A 38 -3.72 16.22 27.95
C GLY A 38 -4.56 16.11 26.69
N MET A 39 -3.94 16.38 25.54
CA MET A 39 -4.66 16.54 24.26
C MET A 39 -5.42 15.28 23.81
N LEU A 40 -4.88 14.09 24.08
CA LEU A 40 -5.51 12.82 23.72
C LEU A 40 -6.49 12.30 24.78
N MET A 41 -6.81 13.08 25.82
CA MET A 41 -7.86 12.72 26.78
C MET A 41 -9.19 13.38 26.46
N ASP A 42 -9.19 14.65 26.04
CA ASP A 42 -10.42 15.35 25.61
C ASP A 42 -10.78 15.01 24.16
N GLY A 43 -12.07 14.76 23.90
CA GLY A 43 -12.55 14.33 22.57
C GLY A 43 -12.36 15.37 21.47
N ARG A 44 -12.57 16.65 21.76
CA ARG A 44 -12.41 17.75 20.78
C ARG A 44 -10.94 18.00 20.50
N CYS A 45 -10.13 18.12 21.56
CA CYS A 45 -8.68 18.28 21.40
C CYS A 45 -8.05 17.10 20.66
N LYS A 46 -8.49 15.86 20.92
CA LYS A 46 -8.03 14.67 20.22
C LYS A 46 -8.38 14.72 18.74
N GLN A 47 -9.59 15.14 18.38
CA GLN A 47 -10.00 15.27 16.99
C GLN A 47 -9.16 16.32 16.25
N ASP A 48 -8.94 17.50 16.85
CA ASP A 48 -8.11 18.55 16.26
C ASP A 48 -6.65 18.11 16.11
N PHE A 49 -6.12 17.41 17.12
CA PHE A 49 -4.80 16.78 17.06
C PHE A 49 -4.71 15.79 15.91
N ALA A 50 -5.68 14.89 15.81
CA ALA A 50 -5.68 13.82 14.82
C ALA A 50 -5.67 14.37 13.39
N ARG A 51 -6.42 15.45 13.13
CA ARG A 51 -6.40 16.15 11.83
C ARG A 51 -5.03 16.77 11.57
N ALA A 52 -4.48 17.50 12.54
CA ALA A 52 -3.17 18.13 12.42
C ALA A 52 -2.07 17.09 12.17
N PHE A 53 -2.06 16.00 12.94
CA PHE A 53 -1.15 14.87 12.81
C PHE A 53 -1.25 14.22 11.43
N THR A 54 -2.47 13.95 10.94
CA THR A 54 -2.68 13.34 9.62
C THR A 54 -2.18 14.25 8.50
N ARG A 55 -2.45 15.56 8.57
CA ARG A 55 -1.98 16.54 7.57
C ARG A 55 -0.46 16.66 7.54
N ASP A 56 0.19 16.62 8.69
CA ASP A 56 1.64 16.72 8.82
C ASP A 56 2.36 15.38 8.66
N TYR A 57 1.63 14.27 8.58
CA TYR A 57 2.19 12.92 8.52
C TYR A 57 3.32 12.74 7.49
N PRO A 58 3.26 13.30 6.26
CA PRO A 58 4.37 13.18 5.30
C PRO A 58 5.68 13.79 5.81
N ASP A 59 5.60 14.96 6.45
CA ASP A 59 6.76 15.64 7.01
C ASP A 59 7.27 14.89 8.25
N LEU A 60 6.36 14.46 9.14
CA LEU A 60 6.71 13.68 10.34
C LEU A 60 7.38 12.35 9.98
N LEU A 61 6.89 11.66 8.94
CA LEU A 61 7.50 10.43 8.45
C LEU A 61 8.90 10.71 7.90
N LYS A 62 9.06 11.77 7.10
CA LYS A 62 10.36 12.14 6.52
C LYS A 62 11.39 12.44 7.61
N GLU A 63 11.00 13.19 8.64
CA GLU A 63 11.83 13.47 9.80
C GLU A 63 12.18 12.18 10.56
N PHE A 64 11.18 11.33 10.82
CA PHE A 64 11.40 10.03 11.47
C PHE A 64 12.34 9.13 10.67
N VAL A 65 12.23 9.08 9.34
CA VAL A 65 13.09 8.27 8.47
C VAL A 65 14.55 8.73 8.52
N ALA A 66 14.78 10.04 8.65
CA ALA A 66 16.11 10.63 8.78
C ALA A 66 16.69 10.56 10.21
N ASP A 67 15.84 10.33 11.21
CA ASP A 67 16.20 10.24 12.63
C ASP A 67 16.84 8.89 12.99
N ASP A 68 17.77 8.91 13.95
CA ASP A 68 18.46 7.73 14.49
C ASP A 68 17.74 7.12 15.72
N HIS A 69 16.80 7.85 16.33
CA HIS A 69 16.06 7.39 17.48
C HIS A 69 15.05 6.27 17.14
N GLU A 70 14.70 5.45 18.13
CA GLU A 70 13.74 4.36 18.00
C GLU A 70 12.31 4.87 17.76
N HIS A 71 11.49 4.10 17.05
CA HIS A 71 10.09 4.44 16.79
C HIS A 71 9.29 4.81 18.05
N PRO A 72 9.35 4.06 19.19
CA PRO A 72 8.53 4.36 20.37
C PRO A 72 8.78 5.73 21.03
N VAL A 73 9.90 6.39 20.72
CA VAL A 73 10.21 7.74 21.23
C VAL A 73 9.98 8.84 20.19
N SER A 74 9.58 8.49 18.97
CA SER A 74 9.18 9.45 17.94
C SER A 74 7.71 9.80 18.08
N ILE A 75 7.36 11.04 17.74
CA ILE A 75 5.99 11.52 17.64
C ILE A 75 5.13 10.65 16.71
N THR A 76 5.73 10.02 15.70
CA THR A 76 5.01 9.12 14.77
C THR A 76 4.40 7.92 15.49
N SER A 77 4.98 7.49 16.61
CA SER A 77 4.40 6.40 17.43
C SER A 77 3.06 6.75 18.06
N LEU A 78 2.69 8.04 18.11
CA LEU A 78 1.36 8.46 18.58
C LEU A 78 0.23 8.07 17.61
N SER A 79 0.56 7.59 16.42
CA SER A 79 -0.40 7.07 15.44
C SER A 79 -1.32 6.01 16.05
N VAL A 80 -0.82 5.16 16.95
CA VAL A 80 -1.62 4.09 17.57
C VAL A 80 -2.72 4.65 18.46
N GLN A 81 -2.54 5.79 19.13
CA GLN A 81 -3.57 6.41 19.97
C GLN A 81 -4.62 7.17 19.14
N ILE A 82 -4.33 7.47 17.87
CA ILE A 82 -5.19 8.22 16.97
C ILE A 82 -5.95 7.27 16.05
N PHE A 83 -5.21 6.49 15.27
CA PHE A 83 -5.73 5.69 14.16
C PHE A 83 -6.43 4.41 14.61
N THR A 84 -6.26 3.97 15.85
CA THR A 84 -7.01 2.82 16.39
C THR A 84 -8.41 3.19 16.87
N VAL A 85 -8.73 4.48 17.00
CA VAL A 85 -10.05 4.95 17.42
C VAL A 85 -10.98 4.96 16.21
N PRO A 86 -11.96 4.03 16.07
CA PRO A 86 -12.68 3.84 14.81
C PRO A 86 -13.41 5.09 14.32
N THR A 87 -14.06 5.82 15.23
CA THR A 87 -14.76 7.06 14.91
C THR A 87 -13.84 8.14 14.36
N LEU A 88 -12.60 8.23 14.86
CA LEU A 88 -11.60 9.14 14.33
C LEU A 88 -11.01 8.61 13.03
N ALA A 89 -10.68 7.33 12.93
CA ALA A 89 -10.17 6.74 11.70
C ALA A 89 -11.13 6.99 10.52
N HIS A 90 -12.43 6.73 10.69
CA HIS A 90 -13.44 6.98 9.66
C HIS A 90 -13.56 8.46 9.31
N LEU A 91 -13.56 9.34 10.31
CA LEU A 91 -13.55 10.80 10.10
C LEU A 91 -12.32 11.25 9.29
N LEU A 92 -11.12 10.79 9.66
CA LEU A 92 -9.88 11.15 8.99
C LEU A 92 -9.82 10.62 7.56
N VAL A 93 -10.36 9.42 7.31
CA VAL A 93 -10.51 8.93 5.93
C VAL A 93 -11.46 9.81 5.14
N ALA A 94 -12.59 10.20 5.71
CA ALA A 94 -13.62 10.98 5.03
C ALA A 94 -13.24 12.45 4.78
N GLU A 95 -12.46 13.06 5.68
CA GLU A 95 -12.24 14.51 5.68
C GLU A 95 -10.78 14.93 5.50
N GLU A 96 -9.83 14.04 5.77
CA GLU A 96 -8.39 14.31 5.68
C GLU A 96 -7.66 13.37 4.70
N ASP A 97 -8.41 12.56 3.94
CA ASP A 97 -7.88 11.57 2.99
C ASP A 97 -6.79 10.66 3.58
N ALA A 98 -6.93 10.30 4.87
CA ALA A 98 -5.84 9.74 5.67
C ALA A 98 -5.08 8.58 5.00
N ILE A 99 -5.80 7.61 4.42
CA ILE A 99 -5.18 6.46 3.72
C ILE A 99 -4.31 6.94 2.55
N ALA A 100 -4.79 7.89 1.75
CA ALA A 100 -4.03 8.43 0.62
C ALA A 100 -2.84 9.28 1.08
N VAL A 101 -2.97 10.03 2.17
CA VAL A 101 -1.85 10.78 2.76
C VAL A 101 -0.74 9.84 3.21
N LEU A 102 -1.07 8.82 4.00
CA LEU A 102 -0.11 7.83 4.49
C LEU A 102 0.55 7.06 3.32
N LEU A 103 -0.26 6.53 2.39
CA LEU A 103 0.27 5.77 1.26
C LEU A 103 1.15 6.62 0.36
N ARG A 104 0.82 7.89 0.10
CA ARG A 104 1.68 8.77 -0.70
C ARG A 104 3.00 9.09 -0.02
N ALA A 105 3.00 9.27 1.30
CA ALA A 105 4.23 9.42 2.06
C ALA A 105 5.13 8.18 1.90
N PHE A 106 4.55 6.98 1.99
CA PHE A 106 5.29 5.72 1.76
C PHE A 106 5.73 5.54 0.30
N LEU A 107 4.88 5.87 -0.67
CA LEU A 107 5.23 5.84 -2.09
C LEU A 107 6.41 6.77 -2.41
N SER A 108 6.49 7.94 -1.77
CA SER A 108 7.62 8.86 -1.92
C SER A 108 8.96 8.22 -1.49
N GLU A 109 8.95 7.35 -0.49
CA GLU A 109 10.13 6.59 -0.08
C GLU A 109 10.41 5.39 -1.00
N CYS A 110 9.35 4.77 -1.53
CA CYS A 110 9.47 3.68 -2.50
C CYS A 110 9.99 4.16 -3.88
N GLU A 111 9.72 5.40 -4.29
CA GLU A 111 10.12 5.96 -5.59
C GLU A 111 11.64 5.87 -5.82
N LYS A 112 12.44 6.01 -4.74
CA LYS A 112 13.91 5.91 -4.77
C LYS A 112 14.40 4.50 -5.11
N HIS A 113 13.52 3.50 -5.04
CA HIS A 113 13.80 2.09 -5.27
C HIS A 113 13.10 1.58 -6.53
N ARG A 114 12.79 2.45 -7.50
CA ARG A 114 12.15 2.05 -8.75
C ARG A 114 13.19 1.84 -9.86
N ASN A 115 13.05 0.74 -10.58
CA ASN A 115 13.80 0.47 -11.80
C ASN A 115 13.19 1.22 -13.01
N PRO A 116 13.86 1.23 -14.19
CA PRO A 116 13.35 1.86 -15.39
C PRO A 116 11.99 1.33 -15.87
N GLU A 117 11.67 0.07 -15.56
CA GLU A 117 10.37 -0.57 -15.83
C GLU A 117 9.28 -0.11 -14.85
N GLY A 118 9.64 0.73 -13.88
CA GLY A 118 8.74 1.32 -12.90
C GLY A 118 8.34 0.38 -11.77
N ARG A 119 9.02 -0.76 -11.61
CA ARG A 119 8.84 -1.72 -10.52
C ARG A 119 9.79 -1.41 -9.37
N LEU A 120 9.46 -1.87 -8.17
CA LEU A 120 10.43 -1.84 -7.07
C LEU A 120 11.60 -2.79 -7.37
N ALA A 121 12.81 -2.33 -7.08
CA ALA A 121 14.04 -3.09 -7.20
C ALA A 121 14.99 -2.61 -6.10
N PHE A 122 15.43 -3.54 -5.26
CA PHE A 122 16.29 -3.25 -4.12
C PHE A 122 17.72 -3.70 -4.39
N GLU A 123 18.68 -2.85 -4.03
CA GLU A 123 20.10 -3.14 -4.22
C GLU A 123 20.63 -4.05 -3.10
N ARG A 124 21.51 -4.98 -3.49
CA ARG A 124 22.17 -5.89 -2.56
C ARG A 124 23.15 -5.11 -1.65
N ASN A 125 23.25 -5.54 -0.39
CA ASN A 125 24.18 -5.01 0.63
C ASN A 125 23.94 -3.58 1.13
N HIS A 126 22.87 -2.91 0.68
CA HIS A 126 22.46 -1.65 1.30
C HIS A 126 21.49 -1.95 2.45
N ALA A 127 21.98 -1.93 3.69
CA ALA A 127 21.10 -1.93 4.86
C ALA A 127 20.24 -0.66 4.82
N ASN A 128 19.05 -0.76 4.21
CA ASN A 128 18.23 0.39 3.94
C ASN A 128 17.40 0.74 5.19
N VAL A 129 18.10 1.28 6.20
CA VAL A 129 17.52 1.69 7.47
C VAL A 129 16.37 2.67 7.22
N ALA A 130 16.56 3.64 6.33
CA ALA A 130 15.54 4.59 5.93
C ALA A 130 14.27 3.90 5.41
N PHE A 131 14.42 2.95 4.47
CA PHE A 131 13.27 2.21 3.94
C PHE A 131 12.59 1.31 4.98
N ARG A 132 13.36 0.64 5.84
CA ARG A 132 12.80 -0.15 6.96
C ARG A 132 12.00 0.71 7.93
N ARG A 133 12.44 1.95 8.17
CA ARG A 133 11.71 2.94 8.98
C ARG A 133 10.46 3.43 8.25
N ALA A 134 10.53 3.69 6.95
CA ALA A 134 9.35 4.06 6.16
C ALA A 134 8.25 2.99 6.19
N GLN A 135 8.60 1.70 6.36
CA GLN A 135 7.61 0.62 6.47
C GLN A 135 6.72 0.71 7.73
N PHE A 136 7.01 1.59 8.72
CA PHE A 136 6.11 1.82 9.85
C PHE A 136 4.72 2.33 9.40
N VAL A 137 4.65 3.00 8.25
CA VAL A 137 3.38 3.42 7.61
C VAL A 137 2.43 2.24 7.40
N LEU A 138 2.94 1.04 7.13
CA LEU A 138 2.10 -0.14 6.92
C LEU A 138 1.38 -0.58 8.22
N TYR A 139 1.98 -0.34 9.39
CA TYR A 139 1.30 -0.55 10.68
C TYR A 139 0.25 0.53 10.92
N ASP A 140 0.56 1.78 10.59
CA ASP A 140 -0.39 2.89 10.75
C ASP A 140 -1.63 2.72 9.87
N LEU A 141 -1.45 2.25 8.62
CA LEU A 141 -2.55 1.89 7.74
C LEU A 141 -3.40 0.75 8.31
N ARG A 142 -2.80 -0.25 8.97
CA ARG A 142 -3.57 -1.31 9.65
C ARG A 142 -4.42 -0.74 10.77
N TYR A 143 -3.93 0.25 11.52
CA TYR A 143 -4.75 0.88 12.56
C TYR A 143 -5.98 1.54 11.96
N ILE A 144 -5.80 2.36 10.91
CA ILE A 144 -6.92 3.05 10.23
C ILE A 144 -7.95 2.05 9.67
N LEU A 145 -7.47 0.97 9.04
CA LEU A 145 -8.33 0.00 8.35
C LEU A 145 -8.86 -1.11 9.28
N SER A 146 -8.48 -1.14 10.56
CA SER A 146 -8.78 -2.25 11.47
C SER A 146 -10.26 -2.51 11.68
N VAL A 147 -11.10 -1.47 11.63
CA VAL A 147 -12.54 -1.56 11.81
C VAL A 147 -13.23 -0.95 10.60
N PRO A 148 -13.88 -1.74 9.73
CA PRO A 148 -14.63 -1.20 8.60
C PRO A 148 -15.87 -0.43 9.07
N PRO A 149 -16.31 0.59 8.33
CA PRO A 149 -17.50 1.37 8.67
C PRO A 149 -18.78 0.59 8.36
N ASP A 150 -19.77 0.69 9.24
CA ASP A 150 -21.13 0.18 9.01
C ASP A 150 -21.98 1.16 8.20
N VAL A 151 -21.71 2.46 8.33
CA VAL A 151 -22.43 3.53 7.64
C VAL A 151 -21.50 4.25 6.67
N TRP A 152 -21.86 4.24 5.38
CA TRP A 152 -21.08 4.85 4.32
C TRP A 152 -21.68 6.17 3.85
N THR A 153 -20.91 7.24 4.03
CA THR A 153 -21.20 8.57 3.48
C THR A 153 -20.43 8.79 2.18
N ASP A 154 -20.86 9.74 1.35
CA ASP A 154 -20.17 10.04 0.09
C ASP A 154 -18.74 10.54 0.31
N LYS A 155 -18.51 11.31 1.38
CA LYS A 155 -17.17 11.73 1.79
C LYS A 155 -16.28 10.54 2.13
N LEU A 156 -16.80 9.60 2.93
CA LEU A 156 -16.07 8.39 3.32
C LEU A 156 -15.76 7.50 2.10
N ARG A 157 -16.74 7.28 1.21
CA ARG A 157 -16.53 6.55 -0.06
C ARG A 157 -15.44 7.22 -0.89
N LYS A 158 -15.50 8.54 -1.06
CA LYS A 158 -14.52 9.30 -1.85
C LYS A 158 -13.11 9.19 -1.25
N GLY A 159 -12.96 9.46 0.05
CA GLY A 159 -11.66 9.40 0.72
C GLY A 159 -11.05 7.99 0.72
N PHE A 160 -11.87 6.97 0.98
CA PHE A 160 -11.42 5.58 0.89
C PHE A 160 -10.99 5.18 -0.52
N LEU A 161 -11.81 5.48 -1.55
CA LEU A 161 -11.47 5.18 -2.95
C LEU A 161 -10.25 5.97 -3.46
N TYR A 162 -10.00 7.14 -2.89
CA TYR A 162 -8.77 7.88 -3.15
C TYR A 162 -7.57 7.14 -2.57
N GLY A 163 -7.67 6.67 -1.31
CA GLY A 163 -6.70 5.78 -0.69
C GLY A 163 -6.45 4.50 -1.49
N ILE A 164 -7.49 3.83 -1.97
CA ILE A 164 -7.38 2.66 -2.86
C ILE A 164 -6.60 2.98 -4.12
N SER A 165 -6.75 4.18 -4.69
CA SER A 165 -5.98 4.57 -5.87
C SER A 165 -4.48 4.65 -5.55
N SER A 166 -4.11 5.17 -4.38
CA SER A 166 -2.72 5.15 -3.90
C SER A 166 -2.23 3.73 -3.60
N LEU A 167 -3.08 2.87 -3.04
CA LEU A 167 -2.73 1.46 -2.76
C LEU A 167 -2.43 0.73 -4.07
N LEU A 168 -3.28 0.90 -5.08
CA LEU A 168 -3.10 0.30 -6.40
C LEU A 168 -1.79 0.74 -7.07
N ASN A 169 -1.33 1.98 -6.86
CA ASN A 169 0.00 2.39 -7.33
C ASN A 169 1.11 1.56 -6.68
N LEU A 170 1.06 1.36 -5.35
CA LEU A 170 2.02 0.52 -4.64
C LEU A 170 1.98 -0.92 -5.14
N LEU A 171 0.77 -1.51 -5.24
CA LEU A 171 0.60 -2.88 -5.75
C LEU A 171 1.10 -3.01 -7.18
N THR A 172 0.95 -1.98 -8.01
CA THR A 172 1.48 -1.94 -9.38
C THR A 172 3.00 -1.93 -9.38
N TRP A 173 3.65 -1.13 -8.53
CA TRP A 173 5.12 -1.12 -8.45
C TRP A 173 5.68 -2.46 -7.95
N MET A 174 4.93 -3.16 -7.10
CA MET A 174 5.30 -4.50 -6.63
C MET A 174 4.93 -5.63 -7.60
N GLN A 175 4.04 -5.37 -8.57
CA GLN A 175 3.58 -6.40 -9.51
C GLN A 175 4.72 -6.79 -10.46
N GLY A 176 5.24 -8.00 -10.31
CA GLY A 176 6.34 -8.51 -11.14
C GLY A 176 7.73 -8.01 -10.73
N MET A 177 7.88 -7.42 -9.54
CA MET A 177 9.21 -7.11 -9.00
C MET A 177 10.02 -8.39 -8.76
N ASP A 178 11.35 -8.29 -8.70
CA ASP A 178 12.27 -9.41 -8.47
C ASP A 178 12.02 -10.62 -9.40
N SER A 179 11.72 -10.33 -10.67
CA SER A 179 11.53 -11.38 -11.68
C SER A 179 12.86 -12.08 -12.00
N VAL A 180 12.83 -13.41 -12.07
CA VAL A 180 13.99 -14.26 -12.34
C VAL A 180 13.79 -15.09 -13.60
N VAL A 181 14.85 -15.28 -14.37
CA VAL A 181 14.88 -16.20 -15.52
C VAL A 181 15.60 -17.47 -15.09
N ARG A 182 15.08 -18.63 -15.50
CA ARG A 182 15.70 -19.93 -15.24
C ARG A 182 17.14 -19.94 -15.78
N GLN A 183 18.09 -20.26 -14.91
CA GLN A 183 19.49 -20.40 -15.29
C GLN A 183 19.77 -21.84 -15.76
N VAL A 184 20.29 -21.98 -16.98
CA VAL A 184 20.65 -23.26 -17.59
C VAL A 184 22.10 -23.14 -18.07
N GLY A 185 23.05 -23.70 -17.31
CA GLY A 185 24.48 -23.61 -17.63
C GLY A 185 25.37 -23.45 -16.39
N GLN A 186 25.99 -22.27 -16.24
CA GLN A 186 26.90 -21.98 -15.14
C GLN A 186 26.21 -21.90 -13.78
N HIS A 187 26.99 -22.17 -12.73
CA HIS A 187 26.57 -21.97 -11.35
C HIS A 187 26.23 -20.51 -11.10
N VAL A 188 25.10 -20.27 -10.42
CA VAL A 188 24.71 -18.93 -9.98
C VAL A 188 25.59 -18.56 -8.79
N GLU A 189 26.64 -17.76 -9.03
CA GLU A 189 27.59 -17.36 -8.00
C GLU A 189 26.96 -16.50 -6.89
N PHE A 190 25.84 -15.84 -7.20
CA PHE A 190 25.22 -14.84 -6.36
C PHE A 190 23.69 -14.91 -6.44
N GLU A 191 23.02 -15.12 -5.30
CA GLU A 191 21.56 -15.03 -5.22
C GLU A 191 21.06 -13.59 -5.46
N ALA A 192 19.86 -13.48 -6.01
CA ALA A 192 19.14 -12.21 -6.13
C ALA A 192 18.80 -11.64 -4.74
N GLU A 193 18.71 -10.32 -4.61
CA GLU A 193 18.12 -9.71 -3.40
C GLU A 193 16.61 -9.98 -3.44
N TRP A 194 16.12 -10.79 -2.50
CA TRP A 194 14.71 -11.17 -2.40
C TRP A 194 14.11 -10.80 -1.04
N GLU A 195 14.96 -10.59 -0.04
CA GLU A 195 14.56 -10.42 1.36
C GLU A 195 13.72 -9.15 1.53
N THR A 196 14.15 -8.04 0.93
CA THR A 196 13.42 -6.77 1.06
C THR A 196 12.04 -6.85 0.40
N GLY A 197 11.97 -7.43 -0.81
CA GLY A 197 10.73 -7.66 -1.55
C GLY A 197 9.73 -8.55 -0.80
N ILE A 198 10.19 -9.65 -0.20
CA ILE A 198 9.33 -10.51 0.62
C ILE A 198 8.90 -9.80 1.92
N ASN A 199 9.80 -9.10 2.60
CA ASN A 199 9.47 -8.40 3.84
C ASN A 199 8.37 -7.34 3.66
N ILE A 200 8.46 -6.51 2.60
CA ILE A 200 7.40 -5.54 2.30
C ILE A 200 6.09 -6.26 1.96
N GLN A 201 6.12 -7.35 1.19
CA GLN A 201 4.91 -8.12 0.87
C GLN A 201 4.24 -8.69 2.13
N LEU A 202 5.01 -9.26 3.07
CA LEU A 202 4.49 -9.79 4.33
C LEU A 202 3.86 -8.70 5.19
N LYS A 203 4.47 -7.51 5.26
CA LYS A 203 3.90 -6.37 6.01
C LYS A 203 2.68 -5.75 5.34
N LEU A 204 2.62 -5.80 4.00
CA LEU A 204 1.51 -5.26 3.22
C LEU A 204 0.28 -6.19 3.19
N ALA A 205 0.48 -7.50 3.30
CA ALA A 205 -0.61 -8.48 3.21
C ALA A 205 -1.79 -8.20 4.18
N PRO A 206 -1.57 -7.87 5.48
CA PRO A 206 -2.67 -7.48 6.37
C PRO A 206 -3.39 -6.20 5.93
N VAL A 207 -2.67 -5.20 5.40
CA VAL A 207 -3.27 -3.95 4.89
C VAL A 207 -4.19 -4.27 3.71
N VAL A 208 -3.73 -5.12 2.80
CA VAL A 208 -4.50 -5.58 1.63
C VAL A 208 -5.76 -6.33 2.06
N ALA A 209 -5.65 -7.25 3.03
CA ALA A 209 -6.81 -7.98 3.55
C ALA A 209 -7.85 -7.05 4.18
N LEU A 210 -7.43 -6.08 4.99
CA LEU A 210 -8.33 -5.10 5.59
C LEU A 210 -8.97 -4.17 4.53
N ALA A 211 -8.20 -3.75 3.51
CA ALA A 211 -8.74 -2.98 2.41
C ALA A 211 -9.81 -3.75 1.60
N LEU A 212 -9.61 -5.06 1.39
CA LEU A 212 -10.64 -5.94 0.80
C LEU A 212 -11.88 -6.04 1.69
N GLU A 213 -11.70 -6.15 3.00
CA GLU A 213 -12.82 -6.18 3.94
C GLU A 213 -13.66 -4.90 3.84
N TRP A 214 -13.03 -3.72 3.82
CA TRP A 214 -13.72 -2.45 3.60
C TRP A 214 -14.46 -2.41 2.27
N CYS A 215 -13.83 -2.86 1.18
CA CYS A 215 -14.49 -2.97 -0.12
C CYS A 215 -15.73 -3.90 -0.07
N SER A 216 -15.73 -4.93 0.78
CA SER A 216 -16.86 -5.86 0.91
C SER A 216 -18.07 -5.30 1.66
N ARG A 217 -17.97 -4.10 2.27
CA ARG A 217 -19.06 -3.49 3.06
C ARG A 217 -19.97 -2.53 2.28
N ASP A 218 -19.55 -2.06 1.10
CA ASP A 218 -20.34 -1.12 0.30
C ASP A 218 -20.25 -1.45 -1.20
N ARG A 219 -21.41 -1.60 -1.83
CA ARG A 219 -21.53 -2.01 -3.24
C ARG A 219 -20.83 -1.04 -4.20
N GLU A 220 -20.98 0.27 -3.97
CA GLU A 220 -20.42 1.28 -4.85
C GLU A 220 -18.89 1.33 -4.74
N VAL A 221 -18.38 1.19 -3.52
CA VAL A 221 -16.94 1.05 -3.25
C VAL A 221 -16.38 -0.20 -3.93
N ALA A 222 -17.03 -1.36 -3.78
CA ALA A 222 -16.59 -2.61 -4.42
C ALA A 222 -16.46 -2.47 -5.94
N ILE A 223 -17.50 -1.94 -6.59
CA ILE A 223 -17.51 -1.71 -8.05
C ILE A 223 -16.37 -0.78 -8.47
N LYS A 224 -16.25 0.38 -7.81
CA LYS A 224 -15.26 1.39 -8.17
C LYS A 224 -13.83 0.91 -7.91
N ALA A 225 -13.60 0.18 -6.80
CA ALA A 225 -12.31 -0.40 -6.48
C ALA A 225 -11.89 -1.46 -7.50
N LEU A 226 -12.78 -2.41 -7.84
CA LEU A 226 -12.48 -3.43 -8.83
C LEU A 226 -12.22 -2.83 -10.22
N ARG A 227 -13.01 -1.86 -10.65
CA ARG A 227 -12.79 -1.19 -11.93
C ARG A 227 -11.43 -0.48 -11.99
N LYS A 228 -10.99 0.14 -10.89
CA LYS A 228 -9.65 0.73 -10.80
C LYS A 228 -8.57 -0.35 -10.81
N ALA A 229 -8.76 -1.44 -10.08
CA ALA A 229 -7.81 -2.54 -9.97
C ALA A 229 -7.61 -3.28 -11.30
N LEU A 230 -8.70 -3.56 -12.03
CA LEU A 230 -8.63 -4.19 -13.36
C LEU A 230 -7.89 -3.31 -14.37
N ARG A 231 -8.10 -1.99 -14.36
CA ARG A 231 -7.36 -1.05 -15.22
C ARG A 231 -5.88 -0.96 -14.86
N ALA A 232 -5.57 -0.95 -13.56
CA ALA A 232 -4.18 -1.00 -13.12
C ALA A 232 -3.51 -2.31 -13.56
N LEU A 233 -4.22 -3.44 -13.47
CA LEU A 233 -3.72 -4.74 -13.88
C LEU A 233 -3.51 -4.83 -15.39
N GLU A 234 -4.47 -4.35 -16.19
CA GLU A 234 -4.35 -4.23 -17.65
C GLU A 234 -3.07 -3.50 -18.05
N GLY A 235 -2.81 -2.33 -17.43
CA GLY A 235 -1.59 -1.56 -17.68
C GLY A 235 -0.31 -2.26 -17.20
N ALA A 236 -0.40 -3.06 -16.13
CA ALA A 236 0.75 -3.72 -15.54
C ALA A 236 1.14 -5.05 -16.21
N GLN A 237 0.21 -5.76 -16.86
CA GLN A 237 0.43 -7.09 -17.43
C GLN A 237 1.17 -7.07 -18.78
N GLY A 238 1.24 -5.90 -19.44
CA GLY A 238 1.82 -5.78 -20.77
C GLY A 238 0.99 -6.48 -21.85
N HIS A 239 1.52 -6.52 -23.07
CA HIS A 239 0.84 -7.19 -24.17
C HIS A 239 0.98 -8.72 -24.04
N MET A 240 -0.14 -9.44 -24.14
CA MET A 240 -0.18 -10.91 -24.15
C MET A 240 -0.67 -11.39 -25.51
N THR A 241 0.17 -12.16 -26.21
CA THR A 241 -0.16 -12.76 -27.50
C THR A 241 -0.78 -14.13 -27.28
N ALA A 242 -1.95 -14.39 -27.85
CA ALA A 242 -2.56 -15.72 -27.85
C ALA A 242 -2.11 -16.50 -29.08
N VAL A 243 -1.74 -17.78 -28.89
CA VAL A 243 -1.35 -18.71 -29.95
C VAL A 243 -2.20 -19.98 -29.87
N GLY A 244 -2.50 -20.56 -31.02
CA GLY A 244 -3.11 -21.89 -31.09
C GLY A 244 -2.04 -22.96 -30.85
N ARG A 245 -2.30 -23.89 -29.93
CA ARG A 245 -1.46 -25.08 -29.70
C ARG A 245 -2.31 -26.32 -29.94
N GLU A 246 -1.72 -27.30 -30.61
CA GLU A 246 -2.33 -28.60 -30.86
C GLU A 246 -1.47 -29.70 -30.22
N LEU A 247 -2.11 -30.59 -29.45
CA LEU A 247 -1.45 -31.73 -28.82
C LEU A 247 -2.44 -32.89 -28.71
N ALA A 248 -2.05 -34.06 -29.23
CA ALA A 248 -2.81 -35.31 -29.13
C ALA A 248 -4.32 -35.14 -29.46
N ASP A 249 -4.61 -34.59 -30.64
CA ASP A 249 -5.97 -34.31 -31.16
C ASP A 249 -6.79 -33.24 -30.41
N HIS A 250 -6.17 -32.53 -29.45
CA HIS A 250 -6.76 -31.38 -28.79
C HIS A 250 -6.15 -30.08 -29.32
N SER A 251 -6.99 -29.07 -29.52
CA SER A 251 -6.57 -27.70 -29.84
C SER A 251 -7.03 -26.74 -28.74
N ALA A 252 -6.15 -25.81 -28.36
CA ALA A 252 -6.45 -24.77 -27.39
C ALA A 252 -5.76 -23.46 -27.79
N SER A 253 -6.38 -22.34 -27.46
CA SER A 253 -5.72 -21.03 -27.51
C SER A 253 -5.12 -20.75 -26.13
N CYS A 254 -3.83 -20.46 -26.08
CA CYS A 254 -3.12 -20.12 -24.85
C CYS A 254 -2.25 -18.88 -25.05
N VAL A 255 -1.88 -18.22 -23.95
CA VAL A 255 -0.90 -17.12 -24.00
C VAL A 255 0.46 -17.70 -24.37
N ASP A 256 1.15 -17.08 -25.32
CA ASP A 256 2.49 -17.50 -25.75
C ASP A 256 3.52 -17.00 -24.76
N TYR A 257 3.84 -17.84 -23.78
CA TYR A 257 4.84 -17.54 -22.78
C TYR A 257 5.58 -18.82 -22.37
N ASP A 258 6.91 -18.81 -22.56
CA ASP A 258 7.77 -19.91 -22.17
C ASP A 258 8.43 -19.61 -20.82
N VAL A 259 7.99 -20.27 -19.77
CA VAL A 259 8.54 -20.14 -18.40
C VAL A 259 9.99 -20.61 -18.29
N SER A 260 10.49 -21.39 -19.26
CA SER A 260 11.88 -21.87 -19.26
C SER A 260 12.87 -20.79 -19.72
N THR A 261 12.40 -19.79 -20.46
CA THR A 261 13.23 -18.70 -21.02
C THR A 261 12.78 -17.32 -20.58
N GLY A 262 11.53 -17.16 -20.16
CA GLY A 262 10.94 -15.90 -19.72
C GLY A 262 11.16 -15.58 -18.23
N PRO A 263 11.06 -14.29 -17.85
CA PRO A 263 11.19 -13.82 -16.47
C PRO A 263 9.92 -14.06 -15.63
N VAL A 264 10.04 -14.81 -14.54
CA VAL A 264 8.95 -15.16 -13.63
C VAL A 264 9.13 -14.49 -12.27
N SER A 265 8.06 -13.94 -11.70
CA SER A 265 8.06 -13.34 -10.36
C SER A 265 6.95 -13.93 -9.49
N ILE A 266 7.25 -14.12 -8.21
CA ILE A 266 6.29 -14.54 -7.17
C ILE A 266 5.47 -13.36 -6.60
N HIS A 267 5.91 -12.12 -6.87
CA HIS A 267 5.32 -10.89 -6.38
C HIS A 267 4.18 -10.44 -7.30
N LEU A 268 3.00 -11.01 -7.07
CA LEU A 268 1.77 -10.72 -7.81
C LEU A 268 0.66 -10.07 -6.94
N PRO A 269 0.97 -9.02 -6.14
CA PRO A 269 0.01 -8.50 -5.17
C PRO A 269 -1.18 -7.79 -5.83
N LEU A 270 -1.02 -7.18 -7.01
CA LEU A 270 -2.13 -6.56 -7.74
C LEU A 270 -3.10 -7.62 -8.30
N SER A 271 -2.57 -8.71 -8.89
CA SER A 271 -3.39 -9.85 -9.32
C SER A 271 -4.17 -10.46 -8.16
N ARG A 272 -3.52 -10.64 -7.00
CA ARG A 272 -4.16 -11.17 -5.78
C ARG A 272 -5.24 -10.23 -5.25
N PHE A 273 -5.02 -8.92 -5.31
CA PHE A 273 -6.01 -7.94 -4.89
C PHE A 273 -7.24 -7.92 -5.82
N VAL A 274 -7.05 -8.01 -7.14
CA VAL A 274 -8.15 -8.17 -8.11
C VAL A 274 -8.96 -9.43 -7.81
N ALA A 275 -8.28 -10.57 -7.57
CA ALA A 275 -8.96 -11.82 -7.21
C ALA A 275 -9.78 -11.66 -5.91
N GLY A 276 -9.21 -11.03 -4.87
CA GLY A 276 -9.92 -10.76 -3.63
C GLY A 276 -11.16 -9.87 -3.82
N LEU A 277 -11.07 -8.85 -4.67
CA LEU A 277 -12.21 -7.99 -5.00
C LEU A 277 -13.30 -8.74 -5.78
N LEU A 278 -12.93 -9.63 -6.71
CA LEU A 278 -13.86 -10.47 -7.45
C LEU A 278 -14.66 -11.38 -6.51
N LEU A 279 -14.00 -11.98 -5.50
CA LEU A 279 -14.67 -12.79 -4.48
C LEU A 279 -15.67 -11.98 -3.63
N CYS A 280 -15.44 -10.68 -3.46
CA CYS A 280 -16.34 -9.81 -2.71
C CYS A 280 -17.62 -9.46 -3.48
N LEU A 281 -17.65 -9.62 -4.81
CA LEU A 281 -18.78 -9.23 -5.65
C LEU A 281 -20.05 -10.04 -5.41
N ASP A 282 -19.90 -11.32 -5.03
CA ASP A 282 -21.02 -12.24 -4.82
C ASP A 282 -22.01 -11.71 -3.77
N ARG A 283 -21.49 -11.02 -2.74
CA ARG A 283 -22.30 -10.35 -1.70
C ARG A 283 -23.27 -9.30 -2.24
N PHE A 284 -23.01 -8.77 -3.43
CA PHE A 284 -23.81 -7.75 -4.08
C PHE A 284 -24.55 -8.26 -5.31
N GLY A 285 -24.58 -9.59 -5.53
CA GLY A 285 -25.17 -10.19 -6.72
C GLY A 285 -24.44 -9.79 -8.01
N LEU A 286 -23.15 -9.49 -7.92
CA LEU A 286 -22.31 -9.09 -9.03
C LEU A 286 -21.34 -10.21 -9.40
N GLY A 287 -21.03 -10.30 -10.69
CA GLY A 287 -20.04 -11.21 -11.24
C GLY A 287 -19.06 -10.47 -12.12
N TYR A 288 -18.07 -11.20 -12.61
CA TYR A 288 -17.07 -10.64 -13.51
C TYR A 288 -17.71 -10.02 -14.77
N ASP A 289 -18.76 -10.64 -15.33
CA ASP A 289 -19.45 -10.19 -16.55
C ASP A 289 -20.58 -9.16 -16.34
N SER A 290 -20.78 -8.70 -15.10
CA SER A 290 -21.77 -7.66 -14.81
C SER A 290 -21.49 -6.37 -15.60
N HIS A 291 -22.56 -5.66 -15.97
CA HIS A 291 -22.49 -4.48 -16.84
C HIS A 291 -21.58 -3.37 -16.32
N GLU A 292 -21.42 -3.26 -14.99
CA GLU A 292 -20.55 -2.30 -14.32
C GLU A 292 -19.06 -2.47 -14.70
N PHE A 293 -18.67 -3.66 -15.16
CA PHE A 293 -17.30 -4.00 -15.54
C PHE A 293 -17.10 -4.08 -17.05
N GLN A 294 -18.10 -3.73 -17.87
CA GLN A 294 -17.95 -3.71 -19.32
C GLN A 294 -17.22 -2.43 -19.77
N PHE A 295 -15.91 -2.52 -19.90
CA PHE A 295 -15.08 -1.45 -20.46
C PHE A 295 -14.02 -1.99 -21.40
N ARG A 296 -13.62 -1.16 -22.38
CA ARG A 296 -12.54 -1.49 -23.32
C ARG A 296 -11.26 -1.77 -22.55
N GLY A 297 -10.64 -2.92 -22.84
CA GLY A 297 -9.38 -3.30 -22.21
C GLY A 297 -9.52 -4.18 -20.96
N LYS A 298 -10.74 -4.50 -20.51
CA LYS A 298 -10.95 -5.44 -19.39
C LYS A 298 -10.19 -6.75 -19.65
N PRO A 299 -9.21 -7.13 -18.80
CA PRO A 299 -8.42 -8.34 -19.01
C PRO A 299 -9.29 -9.59 -18.93
N THR A 300 -9.20 -10.51 -19.88
CA THR A 300 -9.99 -11.76 -19.92
C THR A 300 -9.70 -12.66 -18.72
N PRO A 301 -10.57 -13.63 -18.37
CA PRO A 301 -10.28 -14.59 -17.31
C PRO A 301 -8.92 -15.29 -17.49
N GLU A 302 -8.55 -15.65 -18.71
CA GLU A 302 -7.25 -16.26 -19.05
C GLU A 302 -6.10 -15.29 -18.72
N GLN A 303 -6.21 -14.02 -19.12
CA GLN A 303 -5.22 -13.00 -18.81
C GLN A 303 -5.10 -12.73 -17.30
N LEU A 304 -6.20 -12.82 -16.54
CA LEU A 304 -6.16 -12.70 -15.08
C LEU A 304 -5.39 -13.86 -14.41
N MET A 305 -5.53 -15.08 -14.94
CA MET A 305 -4.89 -16.29 -14.42
C MET A 305 -3.43 -16.45 -14.87
N GLU A 306 -3.06 -15.84 -16.00
CA GLU A 306 -1.77 -16.03 -16.66
C GLU A 306 -0.56 -15.84 -15.72
N LEU A 307 -0.45 -14.70 -15.04
CA LEU A 307 0.70 -14.45 -14.17
C LEU A 307 0.79 -15.43 -12.98
N PRO A 308 -0.30 -15.71 -12.23
CA PRO A 308 -0.30 -16.78 -11.24
C PRO A 308 0.12 -18.15 -11.80
N LEU A 309 -0.37 -18.52 -13.00
CA LEU A 309 -0.07 -19.82 -13.61
C LEU A 309 1.43 -19.98 -13.95
N ARG A 310 2.13 -18.91 -14.33
CA ARG A 310 3.59 -18.95 -14.55
C ARG A 310 4.39 -19.36 -13.31
N THR A 311 3.82 -19.16 -12.12
CA THR A 311 4.45 -19.53 -10.84
C THR A 311 4.04 -20.93 -10.36
N GLN A 312 3.04 -21.57 -10.99
CA GLN A 312 2.72 -22.96 -10.72
C GLN A 312 3.72 -23.85 -11.45
N VAL A 313 4.63 -24.44 -10.69
CA VAL A 313 5.70 -25.29 -11.21
C VAL A 313 5.09 -26.47 -11.99
N GLY A 314 5.33 -26.48 -13.29
CA GLY A 314 5.38 -27.72 -14.06
C GLY A 314 6.49 -28.58 -13.46
N ARG A 315 6.10 -29.68 -12.82
CA ARG A 315 7.01 -30.73 -12.38
C ARG A 315 7.76 -31.32 -13.57
#